data_AF-A0A848IDL5-F1
#
_entry.id   AF-A0A848IDL5-F1
#
_cell.length_a   1.000
_cell.length_b   1.000
_cell.length_c   1.000
_cell.angle_alpha   90.00
_cell.angle_beta   90.00
_cell.angle_gamma   90.00
#
_symmetry.space_group_name_H-M   'P 1'
#
loop_
_entity.id
_entity.type
_entity.pdbx_description
1 polymer ?
#
loop_
_entity_poly.entity_id
_entity_poly.type
_entity_poly.pdbx_seq_one_letter_code
_entity_poly.pdbx_strand_id
1 'polypeptide(L)'
;MPLDDQTKEAFASVIDLTKQLITLGTGVLTLEVSFASGILSRAAIPKLWQLQWAWGLLLISVSAGIWAFMAVTGTLSSEKKLAPSTVFENNIRIPSFVQVFCFALGMASTMWYGLEVLR
;
A
#
# COMPACT_ATOMS: atom_id res chain seq x y z
N MET A 1 -1.99 31.88 7.31
CA MET A 1 -1.52 31.35 8.61
C MET A 1 -0.50 30.27 8.29
N PRO A 2 0.73 30.31 8.82
CA PRO A 2 1.67 29.21 8.60
C PRO A 2 1.03 27.89 9.06
N LEU A 3 1.28 26.79 8.34
CA LEU A 3 0.87 25.45 8.77
C LEU A 3 1.36 25.23 10.20
N ASP A 4 0.44 24.86 11.09
CA ASP A 4 0.79 24.48 12.44
C ASP A 4 1.74 23.27 12.42
N ASP A 5 2.64 23.19 13.40
CA ASP A 5 3.69 22.18 13.38
C ASP A 5 3.13 20.75 13.52
N GLN A 6 1.97 20.57 14.19
CA GLN A 6 1.28 19.28 14.25
C GLN A 6 0.81 18.80 12.87
N THR A 7 0.28 19.70 12.05
CA THR A 7 -0.18 19.37 10.70
C THR A 7 1.00 18.97 9.82
N LYS A 8 2.15 19.64 9.94
CA LYS A 8 3.38 19.24 9.22
C LYS A 8 3.85 17.85 9.65
N GLU A 9 3.86 17.56 10.95
CA GLU A 9 4.21 16.24 11.49
C GLU A 9 3.26 15.15 10.98
N ALA A 10 1.95 15.44 10.93
CA ALA A 10 0.95 14.50 10.41
C ALA A 10 1.18 14.20 8.92
N PHE A 11 1.47 15.22 8.10
CA PHE A 11 1.82 15.02 6.69
C PHE A 11 3.10 14.21 6.52
N ALA A 12 4.13 14.51 7.31
CA ALA A 12 5.39 13.77 7.31
C ALA A 12 5.18 12.30 7.69
N SER A 13 4.36 12.03 8.71
CA SER A 13 4.01 10.68 9.14
C SER A 13 3.28 9.88 8.05
N VAL A 14 2.31 10.49 7.37
CA VAL A 14 1.62 9.81 6.26
C VAL A 14 2.54 9.54 5.08
N ILE A 15 3.45 10.48 4.76
CA ILE A 15 4.48 10.27 3.73
C ILE A 15 5.37 9.08 4.09
N ASP A 16 5.83 9.01 5.34
CA ASP A 16 6.74 7.96 5.80
C ASP A 16 6.07 6.58 5.73
N LEU A 17 4.85 6.48 6.28
CA LEU A 17 4.04 5.26 6.22
C LEU A 17 3.80 4.81 4.78
N THR A 18 3.42 5.76 3.90
CA THR A 18 3.16 5.48 2.47
C THR A 18 4.38 4.89 1.79
N LYS A 19 5.57 5.48 2.01
CA LYS A 19 6.84 4.98 1.46
C LYS A 19 7.21 3.61 2.00
N GLN A 20 6.99 3.38 3.30
CA GLN A 20 7.29 2.10 3.94
C GLN A 20 6.43 0.98 3.34
N LEU A 21 5.12 1.22 3.17
CA LEU A 21 4.19 0.28 2.55
C LEU A 21 4.54 -0.01 1.08
N ILE A 22 4.94 1.01 0.30
CA ILE A 22 5.40 0.82 -1.08
C ILE A 22 6.66 -0.07 -1.11
N THR A 23 7.63 0.23 -0.24
CA THR A 23 8.91 -0.49 -0.17
C THR A 23 8.70 -1.95 0.23
N LEU A 24 7.96 -2.19 1.31
CA LEU A 24 7.65 -3.54 1.79
C LEU A 24 6.82 -4.31 0.77
N GLY A 25 5.77 -3.70 0.21
CA GLY A 25 4.90 -4.35 -0.77
C GLY A 25 5.66 -4.77 -2.04
N THR A 26 6.53 -3.89 -2.55
CA THR A 26 7.37 -4.20 -3.71
C THR A 26 8.40 -5.28 -3.37
N GLY A 27 9.00 -5.23 -2.19
CA GLY A 27 9.96 -6.25 -1.73
C GLY A 27 9.33 -7.64 -1.63
N VAL A 28 8.14 -7.74 -1.01
CA VAL A 28 7.38 -8.99 -0.91
C VAL A 28 7.01 -9.51 -2.30
N LEU A 29 6.43 -8.67 -3.17
CA LEU A 29 6.11 -9.04 -4.55
C LEU A 29 7.34 -9.55 -5.31
N THR A 30 8.48 -8.87 -5.18
CA THR A 30 9.72 -9.27 -5.85
C THR A 30 10.17 -10.65 -5.41
N LEU A 31 10.12 -10.93 -4.11
CA LEU A 31 10.47 -12.25 -3.57
C LEU A 31 9.50 -13.33 -4.04
N GLU A 32 8.19 -13.08 -3.97
CA GLU A 32 7.18 -14.05 -4.40
C GLU A 32 7.28 -14.38 -5.90
N VAL A 33 7.50 -13.36 -6.74
CA VAL A 33 7.72 -13.54 -8.18
C VAL A 33 9.02 -14.28 -8.45
N SER A 34 10.09 -13.98 -7.71
CA SER A 34 11.39 -14.68 -7.85
C SER A 34 11.28 -16.17 -7.53
N PHE A 35 10.46 -16.54 -6.55
CA PHE A 35 10.21 -17.94 -6.18
C PHE A 35 8.94 -18.53 -6.80
N ALA A 36 8.30 -17.84 -7.74
CA ALA A 36 7.02 -18.23 -8.32
C ALA A 36 7.05 -19.68 -8.85
N SER A 37 8.07 -20.06 -9.61
CA SER A 37 8.19 -21.42 -10.15
C SER A 37 8.22 -22.51 -9.05
N GLY A 38 8.88 -22.23 -7.93
CA GLY A 38 8.91 -23.12 -6.75
C GLY A 38 7.58 -23.15 -6.01
N ILE A 39 6.87 -22.03 -5.95
CA ILE A 39 5.57 -21.92 -5.31
C ILE A 39 4.48 -22.62 -6.13
N LEU A 40 4.45 -22.39 -7.45
CA LEU A 40 3.45 -22.95 -8.36
C LEU A 40 3.60 -24.46 -8.53
N SER A 41 4.81 -25.00 -8.48
CA SER A 41 5.06 -26.44 -8.62
C SER A 41 4.57 -27.29 -7.44
N ARG A 42 4.34 -26.68 -6.27
CA ARG A 42 3.80 -27.34 -5.07
C ARG A 42 2.31 -27.11 -4.85
N ALA A 43 1.68 -26.27 -5.68
CA ALA A 43 0.31 -25.83 -5.49
C ALA A 43 -0.68 -26.77 -6.18
N ALA A 44 -1.76 -27.14 -5.48
CA ALA A 44 -2.94 -27.67 -6.15
C ALA A 44 -3.57 -26.54 -7.00
N ILE A 45 -4.01 -26.86 -8.23
CA ILE A 45 -4.63 -25.93 -9.20
C ILE A 45 -5.65 -24.95 -8.57
N PRO A 46 -6.57 -25.34 -7.67
CA PRO A 46 -7.52 -24.39 -7.06
C PRO A 46 -6.88 -23.31 -6.16
N LYS A 47 -5.64 -23.52 -5.67
CA LYS A 47 -4.96 -22.58 -4.77
C LYS A 47 -4.15 -21.51 -5.50
N LEU A 48 -3.90 -21.69 -6.80
CA LEU A 48 -3.19 -20.72 -7.63
C LEU A 48 -3.94 -19.38 -7.74
N TRP A 49 -5.27 -19.44 -7.75
CA TRP A 49 -6.12 -18.24 -7.78
C TRP A 49 -5.90 -17.35 -6.56
N GLN A 50 -5.72 -17.93 -5.36
CA GLN A 50 -5.48 -17.17 -4.14
C GLN A 50 -4.16 -16.40 -4.17
N LEU A 51 -3.11 -17.02 -4.71
CA LEU A 51 -1.80 -16.37 -4.87
C LEU A 51 -1.86 -15.21 -5.89
N GLN A 52 -2.54 -15.43 -7.02
CA GLN A 52 -2.74 -14.37 -8.03
C GLN A 52 -3.51 -13.17 -7.46
N TRP A 53 -4.52 -13.41 -6.62
CA TRP A 53 -5.22 -12.34 -5.91
C TRP A 53 -4.34 -11.58 -4.93
N ALA A 54 -3.51 -12.30 -4.17
CA ALA A 54 -2.57 -11.67 -3.23
C ALA A 54 -1.62 -10.72 -3.96
N TRP A 55 -1.04 -11.17 -5.09
CA TRP A 55 -0.17 -10.34 -5.92
C TRP A 55 -0.89 -9.12 -6.49
N GLY A 56 -2.11 -9.31 -7.00
CA GLY A 56 -2.95 -8.22 -7.48
C GLY A 56 -3.22 -7.18 -6.40
N LEU A 57 -3.57 -7.61 -5.19
CA LEU A 57 -3.82 -6.74 -4.04
C LEU A 57 -2.57 -5.95 -3.62
N LEU A 58 -1.40 -6.61 -3.55
CA LEU A 58 -0.14 -5.93 -3.25
C LEU A 58 0.22 -4.90 -4.33
N LEU A 59 -0.01 -5.21 -5.61
CA LEU A 59 0.27 -4.29 -6.72
C LEU A 59 -0.69 -3.09 -6.74
N ILE A 60 -1.97 -3.31 -6.42
CA ILE A 60 -2.95 -2.24 -6.22
C ILE A 60 -2.54 -1.37 -5.03
N SER A 61 -2.08 -1.97 -3.93
CA SER A 61 -1.56 -1.24 -2.77
C SER A 61 -0.40 -0.32 -3.15
N VAL A 62 0.61 -0.84 -3.87
CA VAL A 62 1.76 -0.04 -4.31
C VAL A 62 1.30 1.12 -5.19
N SER A 63 0.40 0.87 -6.13
CA SER A 63 -0.13 1.89 -7.05
C SER A 63 -0.94 2.96 -6.31
N ALA A 64 -1.80 2.54 -5.36
CA ALA A 64 -2.54 3.44 -4.49
C ALA A 64 -1.61 4.26 -3.59
N GLY A 65 -0.49 3.69 -3.16
CA GLY A 65 0.54 4.40 -2.40
C GLY A 65 1.25 5.49 -3.20
N ILE A 66 1.59 5.21 -4.46
CA ILE A 66 2.15 6.24 -5.35
C ILE A 66 1.15 7.39 -5.52
N TRP A 67 -0.13 7.06 -5.69
CA TRP A 67 -1.19 8.07 -5.76
C TRP A 67 -1.31 8.86 -4.44
N ALA A 68 -1.37 8.20 -3.29
CA ALA A 68 -1.42 8.86 -1.98
C ALA A 68 -0.23 9.80 -1.79
N PHE A 69 0.97 9.36 -2.15
CA PHE A 69 2.19 10.17 -2.06
C PHE A 69 2.10 11.45 -2.93
N MET A 70 1.62 11.32 -4.17
CA MET A 70 1.40 12.48 -5.04
C MET A 70 0.29 13.41 -4.52
N ALA A 71 -0.80 12.85 -3.99
CA ALA A 71 -1.92 13.62 -3.46
C ALA A 71 -1.52 14.43 -2.22
N VAL A 72 -0.74 13.82 -1.32
CA VAL A 72 -0.16 14.51 -0.16
C VAL A 72 0.76 15.65 -0.61
N THR A 73 1.66 15.36 -1.55
CA THR A 73 2.62 16.36 -2.06
C THR A 73 1.90 17.53 -2.73
N GLY A 74 0.88 17.26 -3.55
CA GLY A 74 0.06 18.29 -4.21
C GLY A 74 -0.75 19.13 -3.22
N THR A 75 -1.24 18.52 -2.14
CA THR A 75 -1.98 19.23 -1.07
C THR A 75 -1.06 20.15 -0.27
N LEU A 76 0.20 19.72 -0.03
CA LEU A 76 1.20 20.51 0.67
C LEU A 76 1.73 21.68 -0.17
N SER A 77 1.84 21.51 -1.49
CA SER A 77 2.28 22.55 -2.43
C SER A 77 1.20 23.58 -2.79
N SER A 78 -0.05 23.40 -2.34
CA SER A 78 -1.16 24.27 -2.73
C SER A 78 -1.21 25.54 -1.86
N GLU A 79 -0.61 26.63 -2.35
CA GLU A 79 -0.67 27.95 -1.70
C GLU A 79 -2.06 28.63 -1.77
N LYS A 80 -3.02 28.06 -2.51
CA LYS A 80 -4.29 28.71 -2.86
C LYS A 80 -5.46 28.45 -1.89
N LYS A 81 -5.32 27.59 -0.89
CA LYS A 81 -6.45 27.29 0.00
C LYS A 81 -6.58 28.33 1.13
N LEU A 82 -7.74 29.00 1.18
CA LEU A 82 -8.13 29.85 2.32
C LEU A 82 -8.42 29.03 3.60
N ALA A 83 -8.63 27.72 3.47
CA ALA A 83 -8.85 26.80 4.58
C ALA A 83 -7.54 26.04 4.92
N PRO A 84 -7.28 25.72 6.19
CA PRO A 84 -6.11 24.95 6.58
C PRO A 84 -6.12 23.57 5.91
N SER A 85 -5.09 23.29 5.10
CA SER A 85 -4.88 21.96 4.50
C SER A 85 -4.71 20.93 5.61
N THR A 86 -5.55 19.89 5.61
CA THR A 86 -5.49 18.80 6.59
C THR A 86 -5.20 17.47 5.89
N VAL A 87 -4.51 16.58 6.59
CA VAL A 87 -4.17 15.24 6.07
C VAL A 87 -5.42 14.36 5.85
N PHE A 88 -6.53 14.73 6.47
CA PHE A 88 -7.82 14.04 6.38
C PHE A 88 -8.65 14.39 5.14
N GLU A 89 -8.12 15.22 4.23
CA GLU A 89 -8.79 15.50 2.97
C GLU A 89 -9.06 14.22 2.17
N ASN A 90 -10.24 14.12 1.57
CA ASN A 90 -10.66 12.93 0.81
C ASN A 90 -9.67 12.56 -0.31
N ASN A 91 -8.97 13.55 -0.88
CA ASN A 91 -7.94 13.33 -1.90
C ASN A 91 -6.74 12.53 -1.39
N ILE A 92 -6.43 12.60 -0.09
CA ILE A 92 -5.36 11.84 0.57
C ILE A 92 -5.94 10.59 1.23
N ARG A 93 -7.04 10.76 1.95
CA ARG A 93 -7.66 9.70 2.76
C ARG A 93 -8.08 8.49 1.94
N ILE A 94 -8.67 8.70 0.77
CA ILE A 94 -9.14 7.60 -0.10
C ILE A 94 -7.96 6.75 -0.58
N PRO A 95 -6.93 7.29 -1.27
CA PRO A 95 -5.82 6.47 -1.75
C PRO A 95 -5.00 5.86 -0.59
N SER A 96 -4.79 6.58 0.52
CA SER A 96 -4.11 6.01 1.70
C SER A 96 -4.89 4.85 2.32
N PHE A 97 -6.22 4.95 2.41
CA PHE A 97 -7.05 3.86 2.92
C PHE A 97 -7.01 2.64 1.99
N VAL A 98 -7.13 2.85 0.68
CA VAL A 98 -7.03 1.78 -0.33
C VAL A 98 -5.67 1.09 -0.23
N GLN A 99 -4.58 1.86 -0.12
CA GLN A 99 -3.23 1.31 0.04
C GLN A 99 -3.13 0.39 1.26
N VAL A 100 -3.47 0.89 2.45
CA VAL A 100 -3.37 0.12 3.70
C VAL A 100 -4.24 -1.12 3.67
N PHE A 101 -5.48 -0.99 3.18
CA PHE A 101 -6.43 -2.09 3.11
C PHE A 101 -5.97 -3.18 2.13
N CYS A 102 -5.56 -2.80 0.92
CA CYS A 102 -5.05 -3.74 -0.07
C CYS A 102 -3.74 -4.39 0.37
N PHE A 103 -2.85 -3.65 1.05
CA PHE A 103 -1.63 -4.21 1.61
C PHE A 103 -1.94 -5.29 2.66
N ALA A 104 -2.80 -4.95 3.62
CA ALA A 104 -3.17 -5.88 4.69
C ALA A 104 -3.86 -7.14 4.16
N LEU A 105 -4.79 -7.00 3.20
CA LEU A 105 -5.45 -8.14 2.57
C LEU A 105 -4.49 -8.97 1.71
N GLY A 106 -3.59 -8.33 0.96
CA GLY A 106 -2.57 -9.01 0.18
C GLY A 106 -1.65 -9.84 1.07
N MET A 107 -1.12 -9.23 2.13
CA MET A 107 -0.28 -9.90 3.14
C MET A 107 -1.00 -11.06 3.82
N ALA A 108 -2.25 -10.87 4.25
CA ALA A 108 -3.05 -11.93 4.87
C ALA A 108 -3.28 -13.10 3.91
N SER A 109 -3.55 -12.80 2.63
CA SER A 109 -3.77 -13.81 1.59
C SER A 109 -2.50 -14.61 1.30
N THR A 110 -1.35 -13.93 1.18
CA THR A 110 -0.03 -14.56 1.06
C THR A 110 0.27 -15.48 2.25
N MET A 111 0.05 -14.98 3.47
CA MET A 111 0.34 -15.75 4.68
C MET A 111 -0.54 -17.00 4.80
N TRP A 112 -1.83 -16.86 4.50
CA TRP A 112 -2.77 -17.97 4.49
C TRP A 112 -2.37 -19.04 3.47
N TYR A 113 -2.03 -18.63 2.26
CA TYR A 113 -1.54 -19.54 1.22
C TYR A 113 -0.26 -20.27 1.67
N GLY A 114 0.68 -19.55 2.29
CA GLY A 114 1.92 -20.14 2.83
C GLY A 114 1.65 -21.23 3.88
N LEU A 115 0.74 -20.98 4.83
CA LEU A 115 0.34 -21.97 5.84
C LEU A 115 -0.30 -23.21 5.22
N GLU A 116 -1.08 -23.02 4.16
CA GLU A 116 -1.74 -24.10 3.44
C GLU A 116 -0.81 -24.96 2.59
N VAL A 117 0.32 -24.42 2.13
CA VAL A 117 1.34 -25.17 1.37
C VAL A 117 2.30 -25.91 2.32
N LEU A 118 2.50 -25.40 3.53
CA LEU A 118 3.35 -26.04 4.55
C LEU A 118 2.70 -27.23 5.25
N ARG A 119 1.37 -27.33 5.21
CA ARG A 119 0.61 -28.42 5.82
C ARG A 119 0.49 -29.64 4.90
#